data_AF-C1A3H7-F1
#
_entry.id   AF-C1A3H7-F1
#
_cell.length_a   1.000
_cell.length_b   1.000
_cell.length_c   1.000
_cell.angle_alpha   90.00
_cell.angle_beta   90.00
_cell.angle_gamma   90.00
#
_symmetry.space_group_name_H-M   'P 1'
#
loop_
_entity.id
_entity.type
_entity.pdbx_description
1 polymer ?
#
loop_
_entity_poly.entity_id
_entity_poly.type
_entity_poly.pdbx_seq_one_letter_code
_entity_poly.pdbx_strand_id
1 'polypeptide(L)'
;MDGGLWLHRHVWLGRQLVHLVSVDRTLLEAFGRDCGLLLERLQYKPLKDPRTTIRREAWHWDLGGPVYPPHDPRIIVGESASSD
;
A
#
# COMPACT_ATOMS: atom_id res chain seq x y z
N MET A 1 6.65 -10.53 -0.62
CA MET A 1 5.52 -9.99 0.14
C MET A 1 5.19 -10.93 1.30
N ASP A 2 5.70 -10.67 2.50
CA ASP A 2 5.56 -11.56 3.68
C ASP A 2 4.53 -11.05 4.71
N GLY A 3 3.36 -10.59 4.25
CA GLY A 3 2.27 -10.17 5.16
C GLY A 3 2.46 -8.84 5.90
N GLY A 4 3.40 -7.98 5.49
CA GLY A 4 3.58 -6.62 6.04
C GLY A 4 2.79 -5.55 5.28
N LEU A 5 2.87 -4.30 5.77
CA LEU A 5 2.35 -3.14 5.04
C LEU A 5 3.45 -2.55 4.17
N TRP A 6 3.19 -2.39 2.88
CA TRP A 6 4.09 -1.69 1.97
C TRP A 6 3.49 -0.36 1.56
N LEU A 7 4.33 0.66 1.60
CA LEU A 7 3.92 2.00 1.26
C LEU A 7 4.80 2.52 0.13
N HIS A 8 4.16 2.83 -0.98
CA HIS A 8 4.80 3.39 -2.16
C HIS A 8 4.33 4.83 -2.39
N ARG A 9 5.30 5.74 -2.52
CA ARG A 9 5.11 7.18 -2.66
C ARG A 9 5.29 7.57 -4.12
N HIS A 10 4.34 8.27 -4.73
CA HIS A 10 4.50 8.77 -6.09
C HIS A 10 3.74 10.09 -6.33
N VAL A 11 4.03 10.75 -7.45
CA VAL A 11 3.33 11.96 -7.89
C VAL A 11 2.52 11.62 -9.14
N TRP A 12 1.23 11.90 -9.13
CA TRP A 12 0.33 11.69 -10.26
C TRP A 12 -0.41 12.99 -10.61
N LEU A 13 -0.27 13.44 -11.85
CA LEU A 13 -0.84 14.71 -12.34
C LEU A 13 -0.52 15.91 -11.42
N GLY A 14 0.73 15.97 -10.92
CA GLY A 14 1.19 17.01 -9.99
C GLY A 14 0.67 16.87 -8.55
N ARG A 15 -0.08 15.82 -8.24
CA ARG A 15 -0.60 15.54 -6.89
C ARG A 15 0.18 14.44 -6.23
N GLN A 16 0.51 14.60 -4.94
CA GLN A 16 1.12 13.54 -4.17
C GLN A 16 0.10 12.42 -3.92
N LEU A 17 0.55 11.20 -4.15
CA LEU A 17 -0.22 9.97 -3.98
C LEU A 17 0.58 8.92 -3.24
N VAL A 18 -0.16 8.04 -2.58
CA VAL A 18 0.37 6.97 -1.75
C VAL A 18 -0.41 5.72 -2.02
N HIS A 19 0.31 4.70 -2.42
CA HIS A 19 -0.22 3.37 -2.56
C HIS A 19 0.17 2.57 -1.31
N LEU A 20 -0.82 2.32 -0.45
CA LEU A 20 -0.66 1.47 0.73
C LEU A 20 -1.21 0.08 0.39
N VAL A 21 -0.36 -0.93 0.46
CA VAL A 21 -0.67 -2.29 -0.01
C VAL A 21 -0.24 -3.35 1.00
N SER A 22 -1.00 -4.45 1.05
CA SER A 22 -0.67 -5.63 1.86
C SER A 22 -1.21 -6.91 1.20
N VAL A 23 -0.55 -8.04 1.48
CA VAL A 23 -1.07 -9.39 1.23
C VAL A 23 -1.76 -9.98 2.46
N ASP A 24 -1.62 -9.31 3.61
CA ASP A 24 -2.42 -9.54 4.80
C ASP A 24 -3.53 -8.49 4.85
N ARG A 25 -4.74 -8.92 4.45
CA ARG A 25 -5.93 -8.08 4.43
C ARG A 25 -6.29 -7.59 5.83
N THR A 26 -6.24 -8.46 6.83
CA THR A 26 -6.65 -8.15 8.20
C THR A 26 -5.76 -7.05 8.79
N LEU A 27 -4.44 -7.16 8.59
CA LEU A 27 -3.49 -6.13 9.02
C LEU A 27 -3.76 -4.78 8.35
N LEU A 28 -4.04 -4.79 7.05
CA LEU A 28 -4.32 -3.57 6.28
C LEU A 28 -5.63 -2.91 6.72
N GLU A 29 -6.69 -3.69 6.92
CA GLU A 29 -7.96 -3.18 7.43
C GLU A 29 -7.81 -2.57 8.83
N ALA A 30 -7.07 -3.23 9.73
CA ALA A 30 -6.82 -2.71 11.07
C ALA A 30 -6.06 -1.37 11.02
N PHE A 31 -4.98 -1.32 10.26
CA PHE A 31 -4.22 -0.08 10.07
C PHE A 31 -5.06 1.05 9.47
N GLY A 32 -5.89 0.73 8.47
CA GLY A 32 -6.77 1.72 7.87
C GLY A 32 -7.81 2.25 8.83
N ARG A 33 -8.43 1.39 9.66
CA ARG A 33 -9.35 1.84 10.71
C ARG A 33 -8.67 2.79 11.69
N ASP A 34 -7.46 2.47 12.14
CA ASP A 34 -6.67 3.34 13.04
C ASP A 34 -6.39 4.71 12.41
N CYS A 35 -6.23 4.76 11.09
CA CYS A 35 -5.99 5.98 10.31
C CYS A 35 -7.27 6.68 9.82
N GLY A 36 -8.47 6.16 10.13
CA GLY A 36 -9.74 6.72 9.64
C GLY A 36 -9.99 6.51 8.14
N LEU A 37 -9.35 5.52 7.52
CA LEU A 37 -9.55 5.15 6.11
C LEU A 37 -10.85 4.37 5.93
N LEU A 38 -11.57 4.69 4.87
CA LEU A 38 -12.82 4.02 4.52
C LEU A 38 -12.53 2.64 3.90
N LEU A 39 -13.04 1.57 4.53
CA LEU A 39 -12.88 0.19 4.05
C LEU A 39 -13.51 -0.04 2.67
N GLU A 40 -14.60 0.67 2.35
CA GLU A 40 -15.25 0.60 1.04
C GLU A 40 -14.35 1.09 -0.11
N ARG A 41 -13.30 1.87 0.20
CA ARG A 41 -12.30 2.31 -0.78
C ARG A 41 -11.15 1.32 -0.94
N LEU A 42 -11.14 0.22 -0.17
CA LEU A 42 -10.12 -0.82 -0.26
C LEU A 42 -10.33 -1.61 -1.55
N GLN A 43 -9.29 -1.71 -2.36
CA GLN A 43 -9.32 -2.40 -3.63
C GLN A 43 -8.61 -3.76 -3.53
N TYR A 44 -9.12 -4.77 -4.23
CA TYR A 44 -8.47 -6.07 -4.37
C TYR A 44 -7.76 -6.15 -5.72
N LYS A 45 -6.47 -6.49 -5.70
CA LYS A 45 -5.69 -6.72 -6.91
C LYS A 45 -4.52 -7.66 -6.61
N PRO A 46 -4.53 -8.90 -7.15
CA PRO A 46 -3.40 -9.80 -7.00
C PRO A 46 -2.10 -9.20 -7.55
N LEU A 47 -1.03 -9.25 -6.76
CA LEU A 47 0.29 -8.74 -7.12
C LEU A 47 1.28 -9.87 -7.32
N LYS A 48 2.20 -9.69 -8.28
CA LYS A 48 3.31 -10.62 -8.52
C LYS A 48 4.35 -10.43 -7.43
N ASP A 49 4.67 -11.46 -6.65
CA ASP A 49 5.79 -11.40 -5.71
C ASP A 49 7.09 -11.37 -6.52
N PRO A 50 7.93 -10.32 -6.41
CA PRO A 50 9.14 -10.19 -7.23
C PRO A 50 10.17 -11.30 -6.94
N ARG A 51 10.13 -11.91 -5.74
CA ARG A 51 11.07 -12.96 -5.33
C ARG A 51 10.71 -14.33 -5.89
N THR A 52 9.42 -14.59 -6.09
CA THR A 52 8.92 -15.92 -6.46
C THR A 52 8.18 -15.95 -7.78
N THR A 53 7.88 -14.79 -8.36
CA THR A 53 7.06 -14.59 -9.57
C THR A 53 5.60 -15.06 -9.48
N ILE A 54 5.21 -15.65 -8.36
CA ILE A 54 3.85 -16.11 -8.06
C ILE A 54 2.96 -14.90 -7.74
N ARG A 55 1.73 -14.90 -8.24
CA ARG A 55 0.72 -13.91 -7.85
C ARG A 55 0.18 -14.24 -6.46
N ARG A 56 0.20 -13.26 -5.57
CA ARG A 56 -0.40 -13.30 -4.24
C ARG A 56 -1.63 -12.41 -4.23
N GLU A 57 -2.66 -12.83 -3.53
CA GLU A 57 -3.78 -11.95 -3.19
C GLU A 57 -3.25 -10.72 -2.46
N ALA A 58 -3.72 -9.54 -2.85
CA ALA A 58 -3.30 -8.29 -2.25
C ALA A 58 -4.44 -7.27 -2.30
N TRP A 59 -4.40 -6.36 -1.34
CA TRP A 59 -5.36 -5.28 -1.17
C TRP A 59 -4.63 -3.96 -1.04
N HIS A 60 -5.22 -2.89 -1.54
CA HIS A 60 -4.59 -1.58 -1.52
C HIS A 60 -5.56 -0.40 -1.39
N TRP A 61 -5.01 0.71 -0.89
CA TRP A 61 -5.60 2.04 -1.01
C TRP A 61 -4.71 2.96 -1.83
N ASP A 62 -5.35 3.72 -2.72
CA ASP A 62 -4.76 4.90 -3.35
C ASP A 62 -5.19 6.14 -2.57
N LEU A 63 -4.27 6.72 -1.81
CA LEU A 63 -4.49 7.88 -0.96
C LEU A 63 -3.89 9.13 -1.63
N GLY A 64 -4.65 10.22 -1.71
CA GLY A 64 -4.19 11.48 -2.31
C GLY A 64 -4.50 12.70 -1.45
N GLY A 65 -3.75 13.78 -1.68
CA GLY A 65 -3.82 15.02 -0.87
C GLY A 65 -2.50 15.31 -0.14
N PRO A 66 -2.47 16.10 0.95
CA PRO A 66 -1.30 16.15 1.83
C PRO A 66 -1.13 14.77 2.48
N VAL A 67 -0.08 14.02 2.13
CA VAL A 67 0.02 12.59 2.46
C VAL A 67 1.03 12.30 3.55
N TYR A 68 0.64 11.50 4.56
CA TYR A 68 1.01 10.09 4.77
C TYR A 68 0.29 9.54 6.02
N PRO A 69 0.08 8.21 6.13
CA PRO A 69 -0.07 7.56 7.43
C PRO A 69 1.18 7.83 8.30
N PRO A 70 1.04 7.91 9.63
CA PRO A 70 2.16 8.23 10.52
C PRO A 70 3.32 7.24 10.37
N HIS A 71 4.50 7.62 10.86
CA HIS A 71 5.60 6.66 11.04
C HIS A 71 5.12 5.52 11.94
N ASP A 72 4.93 4.35 11.35
CA ASP A 72 4.49 3.14 12.02
C ASP A 72 5.50 2.02 11.73
N PRO A 73 6.00 1.28 12.74
CA PRO A 73 6.98 0.22 12.54
C PRO A 73 6.46 -0.93 11.66
N ARG A 74 5.15 -1.04 11.43
CA ARG A 74 4.54 -2.02 10.52
C ARG A 74 4.70 -1.62 9.04
N ILE A 75 4.99 -0.35 8.75
CA ILE A 75 5.12 0.17 7.38
C ILE A 75 6.55 -0.02 6.86
N ILE A 76 6.65 -0.76 5.76
CA ILE A 76 7.86 -0.89 4.95
C ILE A 76 7.78 0.10 3.80
N VAL A 77 8.75 1.02 3.72
CA VAL A 77 8.86 1.97 2.60
C VAL A 77 9.48 1.23 1.42
N GLY A 78 8.73 1.07 0.34
CA GLY A 78 9.27 0.58 -0.91
C GLY A 78 9.93 1.72 -1.68
N GLU A 79 11.24 1.61 -1.95
CA GLU A 79 11.87 2.46 -2.96
C GLU A 79 11.28 2.13 -4.32
N SER A 80 10.76 3.14 -5.02
CA SER A 80 10.30 3.00 -6.41
C SER A 80 11.45 2.47 -7.26
N ALA A 81 11.25 1.32 -7.91
CA ALA A 81 12.01 1.04 -9.13
C ALA A 81 11.57 2.07 -10.18
N SER A 82 12.37 3.13 -10.35
CA SER A 82 12.34 3.96 -11.54
C SER A 82 12.73 3.08 -12.72
N SER A 83 11.80 2.80 -13.62
CA SER A 83 12.16 2.37 -14.97
C SER A 83 12.41 3.63 -15.79
N ASP A 84 13.64 3.75 -16.27
CA ASP A 84 14.04 4.53 -17.45
C ASP A 84 13.07 4.31 -18.64
#